data_AF-A0AAX3CZ48-F1
#
_entry.id   AF-A0AAX3CZ48-F1
#
_cell.length_a   1.000
_cell.length_b   1.000
_cell.length_c   1.000
_cell.angle_alpha   90.00
_cell.angle_beta   90.00
_cell.angle_gamma   90.00
#
_symmetry.space_group_name_H-M   'P 1'
#
loop_
_entity.id
_entity.type
_entity.pdbx_description
1 polymer ?
#
loop_
_entity_poly.entity_id
_entity_poly.type
_entity_poly.pdbx_seq_one_letter_code
_entity_poly.pdbx_strand_id
1 'polypeptide(L)'
;MKESALSAIRSEMQSPETVYGMPAHKDRTAAVNEVHARPHLLITSPQTLLQFAFMTKGDQSGDQRVMVELSDRLGLTPSENSAPLHGITWREGALYCEKHGEFSTYLWSTTCDPRDGQLRGENPFRHGFTPPGSVICGTRLDILPWTAESEAAVTNLDPVSRCYSVTENGRAAIISDFRQDKDGLTRILILERDLTEAQLGALVQRLLEIENYRTLALLSLPLTRTMASELRRVENRLAEITEEMRTGEHRKNEQLLSALTNLAAELEAGAAANLYRFGASQAYYEIVEERLNTLSETPVPGYYTWSDFLQRRIAPAMRTCRSVKERQAKLSDKLMRAISLLRSWIDVELEHQNRDLLASMNNRARQQLHLQQTVEGLSVAAISYYVVSLISYLVKGVPGIHDVMPPELAVAILVPFIVLAIWWVVRRIRNSHTDPEHNENRSD
;
A
#
# COMPACT_ATOMS: atom_id res chain seq x y z
N MET A 1 36.04 34.37 4.64
CA MET A 1 35.73 35.63 3.90
C MET A 1 35.29 35.41 2.45
N LYS A 2 35.74 34.37 1.72
CA LYS A 2 35.26 34.08 0.35
C LYS A 2 33.89 33.37 0.27
N GLU A 3 33.48 32.63 1.30
CA GLU A 3 32.13 31.99 1.36
C GLU A 3 30.99 32.98 1.62
N SER A 4 31.26 34.06 2.35
CA SER A 4 30.25 35.10 2.66
C SER A 4 29.77 35.85 1.40
N ALA A 5 30.62 35.95 0.37
CA ALA A 5 30.25 36.57 -0.91
C ALA A 5 29.35 35.68 -1.78
N LEU A 6 29.40 34.35 -1.62
CA LEU A 6 28.53 33.40 -2.33
C LEU A 6 27.11 33.34 -1.72
N SER A 7 27.01 33.59 -0.41
CA SER A 7 25.73 33.67 0.31
C SER A 7 24.91 34.92 -0.09
N ALA A 8 25.56 36.05 -0.33
CA ALA A 8 24.89 37.31 -0.66
C ALA A 8 24.27 37.36 -2.07
N ILE A 9 24.71 36.49 -3.00
CA ILE A 9 24.19 36.44 -4.38
C ILE A 9 22.90 35.61 -4.48
N ARG A 10 22.55 34.81 -3.47
CA ARG A 10 21.39 33.89 -3.52
C ARG A 10 20.03 34.52 -3.22
N SER A 11 19.97 35.75 -2.70
CA SER A 11 18.72 36.31 -2.14
C SER A 11 17.84 37.09 -3.12
N GLU A 12 18.30 37.48 -4.31
CA GLU A 12 17.48 38.26 -5.26
C GLU A 12 17.84 37.96 -6.73
N MET A 13 17.59 36.72 -7.18
CA MET A 13 17.54 36.46 -8.62
C MET A 13 16.13 35.99 -8.99
N GLN A 14 15.30 36.93 -9.44
CA GLN A 14 14.15 36.60 -10.28
C GLN A 14 14.65 35.67 -11.39
N SER A 15 13.99 34.51 -11.53
CA SER A 15 14.32 33.55 -12.58
C SER A 15 14.31 34.27 -13.91
N PRO A 16 15.37 34.20 -14.73
CA PRO A 16 15.33 34.82 -16.03
C PRO A 16 14.23 34.12 -16.84
N GLU A 17 13.15 34.84 -17.13
CA GLU A 17 12.04 34.36 -17.97
C GLU A 17 12.51 33.97 -19.37
N THR A 18 13.75 34.32 -19.72
CA THR A 18 14.36 33.99 -20.99
C THR A 18 15.72 33.31 -20.84
N VAL A 19 16.02 32.39 -21.75
CA VAL A 19 17.38 31.87 -21.99
C VAL A 19 17.83 32.45 -23.32
N TYR A 20 18.84 33.33 -23.29
CA TYR A 20 19.36 33.99 -24.49
C TYR A 20 18.25 34.69 -25.32
N GLY A 21 17.34 35.41 -24.64
CA GLY A 21 16.22 36.11 -25.28
C GLY A 21 15.06 35.21 -25.73
N MET A 22 15.15 33.89 -25.56
CA MET A 22 14.08 32.94 -25.87
C MET A 22 13.29 32.60 -24.61
N PRO A 23 11.95 32.42 -24.66
CA PRO A 23 11.17 32.04 -23.48
C PRO A 23 11.70 30.77 -22.81
N ALA A 24 12.00 30.86 -21.52
CA ALA A 24 12.45 29.74 -20.72
C ALA A 24 11.26 28.87 -20.29
N HIS A 25 11.46 27.55 -20.19
CA HIS A 25 10.47 26.68 -19.55
C HIS A 25 10.30 27.09 -18.07
N LYS A 26 9.05 27.17 -17.59
CA LYS A 26 8.70 27.64 -16.23
C LYS A 26 9.47 26.92 -15.11
N ASP A 27 9.71 25.63 -15.28
CA ASP A 27 10.36 24.78 -14.26
C ASP A 27 11.88 24.67 -14.46
N ARG A 28 12.47 25.35 -15.46
CA ARG A 28 13.89 25.20 -15.81
C ARG A 28 14.81 25.55 -14.64
N THR A 29 14.57 26.68 -13.98
CA THR A 29 15.42 27.13 -12.86
C THR A 29 15.39 26.12 -11.72
N ALA A 30 14.20 25.61 -11.37
CA ALA A 30 14.06 24.58 -10.34
C ALA A 30 14.83 23.31 -10.71
N ALA A 31 14.66 22.80 -11.95
CA ALA A 31 15.35 21.61 -12.42
C ALA A 31 16.88 21.76 -12.46
N VAL A 32 17.39 22.91 -12.91
CA VAL A 32 18.84 23.18 -12.93
C VAL A 32 19.40 23.32 -11.52
N ASN A 33 18.67 24.01 -10.63
CA ASN A 33 19.12 24.20 -9.25
C ASN A 33 19.10 22.90 -8.45
N GLU A 34 18.21 21.94 -8.77
CA GLU A 34 18.16 20.63 -8.12
C GLU A 34 19.50 19.89 -8.22
N VAL A 35 20.15 19.94 -9.39
CA VAL A 35 21.48 19.31 -9.62
C VAL A 35 22.56 19.91 -8.72
N HIS A 36 22.39 21.17 -8.31
CA HIS A 36 23.33 21.92 -7.46
C HIS A 36 22.86 22.07 -6.01
N ALA A 37 21.75 21.44 -5.64
CA ALA A 37 21.12 21.65 -4.34
C ALA A 37 21.93 21.05 -3.18
N ARG A 38 22.76 20.05 -3.44
CA ARG A 38 23.53 19.26 -2.45
C ARG A 38 25.00 19.15 -2.84
N PRO A 39 25.78 20.26 -2.80
CA PRO A 39 27.21 20.21 -3.08
C PRO A 39 27.96 19.47 -1.95
N HIS A 40 29.00 18.71 -2.29
CA HIS A 40 29.92 18.18 -1.28
C HIS A 40 30.72 19.32 -0.65
N LEU A 41 31.07 19.15 0.62
CA LEU A 41 31.96 20.07 1.32
C LEU A 41 33.38 19.96 0.79
N LEU A 42 34.11 21.08 0.77
CA LEU A 42 35.56 21.04 0.59
C LEU A 42 36.21 20.62 1.90
N ILE A 43 36.92 19.50 1.86
CA ILE A 43 37.48 18.83 3.03
C ILE A 43 39.01 18.80 2.91
N THR A 44 39.70 19.01 4.03
CA THR A 44 41.17 18.98 4.10
C THR A 44 41.62 17.83 5.00
N SER A 45 42.91 17.51 4.97
CA SER A 45 43.52 16.45 5.77
C SER A 45 44.68 17.04 6.59
N PRO A 46 44.80 16.75 7.90
CA PRO A 46 43.93 15.90 8.71
C PRO A 46 42.65 16.61 9.17
N GLN A 47 41.54 15.87 9.24
CA GLN A 47 40.23 16.39 9.68
C GLN A 47 39.36 15.29 10.27
N THR A 48 38.50 15.64 11.22
CA THR A 48 37.52 14.71 11.83
C THR A 48 36.12 15.26 11.64
N LEU A 49 35.22 14.38 11.23
CA LEU A 49 33.83 14.67 10.97
C LEU A 49 32.96 13.86 11.91
N LEU A 50 31.97 14.51 12.52
CA LEU A 50 30.95 13.86 13.34
C LEU A 50 29.59 14.14 12.74
N GLN A 51 28.92 13.11 12.22
CA GLN A 51 27.59 13.22 11.63
C GLN A 51 26.55 12.50 12.48
N PHE A 52 25.37 13.10 12.61
CA PHE A 52 24.16 12.43 13.08
C PHE A 52 23.05 12.55 12.06
N ALA A 53 22.30 11.47 11.83
CA ALA A 53 21.06 11.48 11.07
C ALA A 53 19.86 11.32 12.02
N PHE A 54 18.85 12.18 11.88
CA PHE A 54 17.64 12.18 12.72
C PHE A 54 16.38 11.96 11.87
N MET A 55 15.51 11.06 12.33
CA MET A 55 14.21 10.81 11.71
C MET A 55 13.25 11.96 12.05
N THR A 56 12.85 12.73 11.05
CA THR A 56 11.97 13.92 11.19
C THR A 56 10.55 13.65 10.68
N LYS A 57 10.32 12.54 9.97
CA LYS A 57 9.01 12.18 9.38
C LYS A 57 8.42 13.30 8.49
N GLY A 58 9.28 14.12 7.89
CA GLY A 58 8.88 15.25 7.05
C GLY A 58 8.53 16.54 7.81
N ASP A 59 8.58 16.55 9.15
CA ASP A 59 8.42 17.77 9.94
C ASP A 59 9.73 18.55 10.01
N GLN A 60 9.82 19.62 9.21
CA GLN A 60 11.01 20.47 9.13
C GLN A 60 11.05 21.55 10.23
N SER A 61 10.00 21.69 11.04
CA SER A 61 9.96 22.67 12.13
C SER A 61 10.97 22.34 13.24
N GLY A 62 11.26 21.05 13.43
CA GLY A 62 12.32 20.57 14.30
C GLY A 62 13.68 21.13 13.87
N ASP A 63 14.05 20.94 12.61
CA ASP A 63 15.34 21.40 12.10
C ASP A 63 15.51 22.92 12.19
N GLN A 64 14.45 23.67 11.89
CA GLN A 64 14.50 25.12 12.01
C GLN A 64 14.74 25.56 13.45
N ARG A 65 14.09 24.95 14.44
CA ARG A 65 14.33 25.25 15.87
C ARG A 65 15.77 24.96 16.26
N VAL A 66 16.32 23.82 15.83
CA VAL A 66 17.71 23.44 16.12
C VAL A 66 18.70 24.46 15.57
N MET A 67 18.52 24.88 14.32
CA MET A 67 19.44 25.85 13.72
C MET A 67 19.34 27.23 14.38
N VAL A 68 18.14 27.66 14.79
CA VAL A 68 17.96 28.91 15.56
C VAL A 68 18.63 28.82 16.92
N GLU A 69 18.35 27.77 17.70
CA GLU A 69 18.94 27.56 19.03
C GLU A 69 20.47 27.50 18.98
N LEU A 70 21.04 26.81 17.99
CA LEU A 70 22.48 26.74 17.78
C LEU A 70 23.06 28.07 17.33
N SER A 71 22.37 28.82 16.47
CA SER A 71 22.80 30.15 16.05
C SER A 71 22.86 31.09 17.26
N ASP A 72 21.80 31.13 18.07
CA ASP A 72 21.73 31.96 19.27
C ASP A 72 22.81 31.59 20.28
N ARG A 73 23.01 30.28 20.53
CA ARG A 73 24.03 29.78 21.45
C ARG A 73 25.45 30.14 21.01
N LEU A 74 25.71 30.09 19.70
CA LEU A 74 27.02 30.41 19.11
C LEU A 74 27.18 31.91 18.80
N GLY A 75 26.18 32.76 19.09
CA GLY A 75 26.22 34.19 18.81
C GLY A 75 26.19 34.55 17.33
N LEU A 76 25.56 33.72 16.50
CA LEU A 76 25.48 33.85 15.05
C LEU A 76 24.09 34.32 14.63
N THR A 77 23.99 35.08 13.54
CA THR A 77 22.69 35.50 13.00
C THR A 77 22.02 34.31 12.28
N PRO A 78 20.82 33.89 12.69
CA PRO A 78 20.07 32.87 11.96
C PRO A 78 19.86 33.34 10.51
N SER A 79 20.26 32.53 9.55
CA SER A 79 19.97 32.82 8.14
C SER A 79 18.69 32.10 7.74
N GLU A 80 17.67 32.86 7.32
CA GLU A 80 16.44 32.34 6.73
C GLU A 80 16.73 31.69 5.37
N ASN A 81 17.23 30.46 5.36
CA ASN A 81 17.52 29.75 4.13
C ASN A 81 16.62 28.52 3.97
N SER A 82 15.77 28.55 2.94
CA SER A 82 14.96 27.43 2.47
C SER A 82 15.76 26.37 1.71
N ALA A 83 17.08 26.52 1.59
CA ALA A 83 17.96 25.60 0.88
C ALA A 83 18.03 24.22 1.58
N PRO A 84 18.14 23.11 0.80
CA PRO A 84 18.28 21.77 1.37
C PRO A 84 19.53 21.56 2.23
N LEU A 85 20.65 22.20 1.87
CA LEU A 85 21.88 22.24 2.67
C LEU A 85 22.05 23.63 3.29
N HIS A 86 22.21 23.66 4.61
CA HIS A 86 22.36 24.87 5.40
C HIS A 86 23.57 24.73 6.34
N GLY A 87 24.51 25.67 6.26
CA GLY A 87 25.74 25.64 7.05
C GLY A 87 25.85 26.82 8.01
N ILE A 88 26.31 26.55 9.22
CA ILE A 88 26.73 27.54 10.21
C ILE A 88 28.23 27.35 10.46
N THR A 89 29.01 28.42 10.33
CA THR A 89 30.46 28.41 10.57
C THR A 89 30.81 29.31 11.75
N TRP A 90 31.75 28.87 12.60
CA TRP A 90 32.28 29.65 13.71
C TRP A 90 33.79 29.43 13.85
N ARG A 91 34.38 29.97 14.93
CA ARG A 91 35.83 30.07 15.09
C ARG A 91 36.53 28.72 15.22
N GLU A 92 35.89 27.72 15.83
CA GLU A 92 36.45 26.39 16.08
C GLU A 92 35.85 25.27 15.21
N GLY A 93 34.93 25.56 14.29
CA GLY A 93 34.31 24.51 13.46
C GLY A 93 33.20 24.99 12.55
N ALA A 94 32.62 24.04 11.82
CA ALA A 94 31.49 24.26 10.93
C ALA A 94 30.46 23.14 11.10
N LEU A 95 29.19 23.49 11.16
CA LEU A 95 28.06 22.58 11.25
C LEU A 95 27.18 22.73 10.02
N TYR A 96 26.92 21.61 9.36
CA TYR A 96 26.09 21.56 8.17
C TYR A 96 24.87 20.71 8.42
N CYS A 97 23.69 21.29 8.25
CA CYS A 97 22.40 20.61 8.27
C CYS A 97 21.95 20.34 6.84
N GLU A 98 21.66 19.08 6.51
CA GLU A 98 21.08 18.70 5.23
C GLU A 98 19.70 18.06 5.44
N LYS A 99 18.70 18.60 4.76
CA LYS A 99 17.32 18.13 4.82
C LYS A 99 17.05 17.08 3.74
N HIS A 100 16.42 15.98 4.13
CA HIS A 100 15.93 14.94 3.22
C HIS A 100 14.41 14.76 3.41
N GLY A 101 13.82 13.80 2.69
CA GLY A 101 12.36 13.61 2.69
C GLY A 101 11.78 13.23 4.07
N GLU A 102 12.39 12.25 4.76
CA GLU A 102 11.91 11.77 6.08
C GLU A 102 12.93 11.94 7.22
N PHE A 103 14.13 12.44 6.92
CA PHE A 103 15.22 12.60 7.89
C PHE A 103 16.07 13.82 7.56
N SER A 104 16.90 14.25 8.51
CA SER A 104 17.86 15.34 8.35
C SER A 104 19.21 14.92 8.92
N THR A 105 20.31 15.37 8.31
CA THR A 105 21.66 15.09 8.79
C THR A 105 22.34 16.35 9.32
N TYR A 106 23.15 16.19 10.36
CA TYR A 106 23.93 17.26 10.97
C TYR A 106 25.38 16.81 11.01
N LEU A 107 26.22 17.48 10.24
CA LEU A 107 27.64 17.17 10.06
C LEU A 107 28.48 18.28 10.70
N TRP A 108 29.16 17.95 11.80
CA TRP A 108 30.13 18.83 12.41
C TRP A 108 31.53 18.49 11.91
N SER A 109 32.23 19.50 11.42
CA SER A 109 33.62 19.40 10.98
C SER A 109 34.55 20.04 11.99
N THR A 110 35.54 19.26 12.44
CA THR A 110 36.54 19.67 13.43
C THR A 110 37.88 18.95 13.20
N THR A 111 38.84 19.14 14.11
CA THR A 111 40.09 18.39 14.19
C THR A 111 40.10 17.58 15.48
N CYS A 112 40.90 16.51 15.55
CA CYS A 112 41.13 15.78 16.80
C CYS A 112 42.58 15.98 17.27
N ASP A 113 42.79 15.83 18.59
CA ASP A 113 44.14 15.78 19.13
C ASP A 113 44.80 14.43 18.78
N PRO A 114 45.99 14.42 18.17
CA PRO A 114 46.68 13.18 17.81
C PRO A 114 47.05 12.29 19.00
N ARG A 115 47.16 12.84 20.22
CA ARG A 115 47.65 12.09 21.39
C ARG A 115 46.58 11.26 22.09
N ASP A 116 45.38 11.79 22.21
CA ASP A 116 44.28 11.16 22.95
C ASP A 116 42.99 10.98 22.12
N GLY A 117 42.98 11.45 20.87
CA GLY A 117 41.87 11.32 19.95
C GLY A 117 40.65 12.18 20.30
N GLN A 118 40.77 13.12 21.24
CA GLN A 118 39.70 14.03 21.63
C GLN A 118 39.40 15.03 20.52
N LEU A 119 38.11 15.32 20.31
CA LEU A 119 37.68 16.34 19.36
C LEU A 119 38.02 17.73 19.90
N ARG A 120 38.55 18.59 19.04
CA ARG A 120 38.83 20.00 19.37
C ARG A 120 37.58 20.85 19.21
N GLY A 121 37.51 21.94 19.97
CA GLY A 121 36.37 22.87 19.95
C GLY A 121 35.16 22.39 20.77
N GLU A 122 34.17 23.28 20.89
CA GLU A 122 32.91 22.97 21.55
C GLU A 122 32.08 22.03 20.68
N ASN A 123 31.80 20.82 21.17
CA ASN A 123 31.00 19.84 20.44
C ASN A 123 29.53 20.30 20.40
N PRO A 124 28.98 20.65 19.22
CA PRO A 124 27.66 21.26 19.12
C PRO A 124 26.53 20.31 19.55
N PHE A 125 26.78 19.00 19.54
CA PHE A 125 25.84 17.95 19.93
C PHE A 125 25.87 17.66 21.44
N ARG A 126 26.88 18.16 22.16
CA ARG A 126 26.97 18.05 23.62
C ARG A 126 26.50 19.37 24.22
N HIS A 127 25.80 19.29 25.35
CA HIS A 127 25.30 20.45 26.10
C HIS A 127 24.31 21.35 25.32
N GLY A 128 23.00 21.06 25.43
CA GLY A 128 21.94 21.93 24.88
C GLY A 128 21.66 21.73 23.38
N PHE A 129 21.94 20.55 22.83
CA PHE A 129 21.43 20.17 21.51
C PHE A 129 20.07 19.49 21.69
N THR A 130 19.01 20.13 21.24
CA THR A 130 17.68 19.52 21.19
C THR A 130 17.53 18.81 19.85
N PRO A 131 17.55 17.46 19.78
CA PRO A 131 17.49 16.78 18.49
C PRO A 131 16.14 17.02 17.79
N PRO A 132 16.13 17.19 16.45
CA PRO A 132 14.90 17.45 15.70
C PRO A 132 14.00 16.19 15.58
N GLY A 133 14.54 15.03 15.96
CA GLY A 133 13.84 13.75 15.94
C GLY A 133 14.69 12.62 16.54
N SER A 134 14.28 11.37 16.35
CA SER A 134 15.03 10.23 16.87
C SER A 134 16.28 9.96 16.04
N VAL A 135 17.44 9.78 16.70
CA VAL A 135 18.69 9.43 16.02
C VAL A 135 18.56 8.07 15.29
N ILE A 136 18.94 8.06 14.02
CA ILE A 136 18.97 6.87 13.15
C ILE A 136 20.37 6.26 13.18
N CYS A 137 21.37 7.08 12.93
CA CYS A 137 22.78 6.69 12.98
C CYS A 137 23.65 7.89 13.38
N GLY A 138 24.82 7.56 13.92
CA GLY A 138 25.88 8.51 14.23
C GLY A 138 27.19 7.97 13.69
N THR A 139 28.00 8.84 13.12
CA THR A 139 29.22 8.46 12.40
C THR A 139 30.35 9.39 12.80
N ARG A 140 31.47 8.83 13.22
CA ARG A 140 32.73 9.55 13.28
C ARG A 140 33.63 9.09 12.15
N LEU A 141 33.97 10.03 11.29
CA LEU A 141 34.88 9.83 10.17
C LEU A 141 36.17 10.60 10.44
N ASP A 142 37.27 9.89 10.58
CA ASP A 142 38.60 10.46 10.75
C ASP A 142 39.35 10.42 9.40
N ILE A 143 39.99 11.52 9.03
CA ILE A 143 40.77 11.67 7.80
C ILE A 143 42.20 11.97 8.18
N LEU A 144 43.12 11.11 7.75
CA LEU A 144 44.53 11.22 8.06
C LEU A 144 45.37 11.09 6.78
N PRO A 145 46.58 11.69 6.76
CA PRO A 145 47.57 11.37 5.75
C PRO A 145 47.89 9.88 5.73
N TRP A 146 48.05 9.29 4.54
CA TRP A 146 48.36 7.87 4.38
C TRP A 146 49.84 7.60 4.68
N THR A 147 50.10 7.09 5.89
CA THR A 147 51.42 6.73 6.40
C THR A 147 51.37 5.33 7.01
N ALA A 148 52.53 4.69 7.25
CA ALA A 148 52.57 3.39 7.91
C ALA A 148 51.98 3.42 9.34
N GLU A 149 52.12 4.55 10.04
CA GLU A 149 51.58 4.73 11.39
C GLU A 149 50.05 4.84 11.38
N SER A 150 49.49 5.66 10.49
CA SER A 150 48.04 5.82 10.36
C SER A 150 47.38 4.54 9.81
N GLU A 151 48.06 3.82 8.92
CA GLU A 151 47.59 2.53 8.42
C GLU A 151 47.55 1.43 9.49
N ALA A 152 48.46 1.47 10.46
CA ALA A 152 48.44 0.53 11.58
C ALA A 152 47.13 0.61 12.41
N ALA A 153 46.39 1.72 12.36
CA ALA A 153 45.10 1.84 13.04
C ALA A 153 44.08 0.77 12.61
N VAL A 154 44.23 0.20 11.40
CA VAL A 154 43.40 -0.91 10.92
C VAL A 154 43.43 -2.11 11.87
N THR A 155 44.52 -2.32 12.63
CA THR A 155 44.65 -3.44 13.56
C THR A 155 43.76 -3.33 14.79
N ASN A 156 43.26 -2.13 15.09
CA ASN A 156 42.43 -1.87 16.28
C ASN A 156 40.94 -2.20 16.05
N LEU A 157 40.55 -2.52 14.82
CA LEU A 157 39.17 -2.84 14.44
C LEU A 157 38.81 -4.31 14.68
N ASP A 158 37.52 -4.64 14.79
CA ASP A 158 37.06 -6.02 14.98
C ASP A 158 37.47 -6.91 13.78
N PRO A 159 38.31 -7.95 13.98
CA PRO A 159 38.78 -8.82 12.88
C PRO A 159 37.66 -9.49 12.07
N VAL A 160 36.47 -9.67 12.64
CA VAL A 160 35.33 -10.35 11.98
C VAL A 160 34.61 -9.44 10.99
N SER A 161 34.66 -8.12 11.18
CA SER A 161 33.99 -7.15 10.31
C SER A 161 34.89 -6.10 9.70
N ARG A 162 36.19 -6.13 9.99
CA ARG A 162 37.19 -5.22 9.44
C ARG A 162 37.20 -5.27 7.91
N CYS A 163 36.93 -4.12 7.32
CA CYS A 163 36.99 -3.87 5.89
C CYS A 163 38.10 -2.87 5.59
N TYR A 164 38.83 -3.13 4.50
CA TYR A 164 39.89 -2.26 4.00
C TYR A 164 39.88 -2.34 2.47
N SER A 165 39.54 -1.21 1.84
CA SER A 165 39.59 -1.03 0.41
C SER A 165 40.45 0.15 0.01
N VAL A 166 41.13 0.04 -1.13
CA VAL A 166 41.81 1.17 -1.78
C VAL A 166 40.86 1.76 -2.82
N THR A 167 40.73 3.09 -2.87
CA THR A 167 39.82 3.81 -3.78
C THR A 167 40.54 4.98 -4.47
N GLU A 168 39.82 5.76 -5.27
CA GLU A 168 40.32 6.97 -5.94
C GLU A 168 41.62 6.73 -6.74
N ASN A 169 41.70 5.58 -7.41
CA ASN A 169 42.86 5.11 -8.19
C ASN A 169 44.16 4.99 -7.37
N GLY A 170 44.07 4.48 -6.14
CA GLY A 170 45.25 4.26 -5.28
C GLY A 170 45.63 5.44 -4.39
N ARG A 171 44.85 6.52 -4.44
CA ARG A 171 45.10 7.76 -3.68
C ARG A 171 44.38 7.82 -2.35
N ALA A 172 43.43 6.92 -2.10
CA ALA A 172 42.79 6.81 -0.81
C ALA A 172 42.63 5.36 -0.38
N ALA A 173 42.55 5.16 0.93
CA ALA A 173 42.17 3.91 1.56
C ALA A 173 41.01 4.19 2.53
N ILE A 174 39.98 3.36 2.47
CA ILE A 174 38.79 3.44 3.33
C ILE A 174 38.75 2.23 4.24
N ILE A 175 38.60 2.49 5.54
CA ILE A 175 38.76 1.49 6.59
C ILE A 175 37.61 1.63 7.60
N SER A 176 36.92 0.54 7.90
CA SER A 176 35.88 0.49 8.93
C SER A 176 35.59 -0.97 9.29
N ASP A 177 35.08 -1.23 10.49
CA ASP A 177 34.46 -2.50 10.85
C ASP A 177 32.93 -2.42 10.97
N PHE A 178 32.37 -1.25 10.63
CA PHE A 178 30.95 -0.90 10.73
C PHE A 178 30.34 -1.11 12.12
N ARG A 179 31.17 -1.22 13.16
CA ARG A 179 30.73 -1.33 14.55
C ARG A 179 30.58 0.05 15.17
N GLN A 180 29.64 0.13 16.10
CA GLN A 180 29.46 1.32 16.92
C GLN A 180 30.39 1.25 18.12
N ASP A 181 30.98 2.39 18.46
CA ASP A 181 31.72 2.56 19.70
C ASP A 181 30.78 2.72 20.91
N LYS A 182 31.35 3.01 22.08
CA LYS A 182 30.60 3.22 23.34
C LYS A 182 29.61 4.40 23.29
N ASP A 183 29.82 5.35 22.37
CA ASP A 183 28.96 6.51 22.17
C ASP A 183 27.91 6.25 21.07
N GLY A 184 27.87 5.03 20.51
CA GLY A 184 26.94 4.66 19.44
C GLY A 184 27.38 5.10 18.04
N LEU A 185 28.64 5.53 17.87
CA LEU A 185 29.14 6.07 16.62
C LEU A 185 29.84 5.00 15.79
N THR A 186 29.43 4.84 14.53
CA THR A 186 30.18 4.05 13.55
C THR A 186 31.49 4.76 13.21
N ARG A 187 32.60 4.04 13.29
CA ARG A 187 33.94 4.59 12.99
C ARG A 187 34.34 4.32 11.56
N ILE A 188 34.71 5.38 10.84
CA ILE A 188 35.25 5.32 9.48
C ILE A 188 36.59 6.04 9.48
N LEU A 189 37.58 5.45 8.83
CA LEU A 189 38.90 6.06 8.62
C LEU A 189 39.15 6.19 7.12
N ILE A 190 39.51 7.39 6.69
CA ILE A 190 40.07 7.66 5.38
C ILE A 190 41.56 7.94 5.56
N LEU A 191 42.38 7.17 4.85
CA LEU A 191 43.79 7.48 4.65
C LEU A 191 43.95 8.03 3.25
N GLU A 192 44.40 9.26 3.10
CA GLU A 192 44.52 9.90 1.79
C GLU A 192 45.95 10.34 1.47
N ARG A 193 46.23 10.41 0.16
CA ARG A 193 47.39 11.07 -0.42
C ARG A 193 46.97 11.77 -1.71
N ASP A 194 47.42 13.00 -1.90
CA ASP A 194 47.30 13.74 -3.16
C ASP A 194 45.86 13.86 -3.71
N LEU A 195 44.85 13.90 -2.83
CA LEU A 195 43.49 14.25 -3.20
C LEU A 195 43.28 15.76 -3.14
N THR A 196 42.50 16.29 -4.10
CA THR A 196 42.01 17.67 -3.98
C THR A 196 40.91 17.74 -2.91
N GLU A 197 40.67 18.93 -2.35
CA GLU A 197 39.63 19.14 -1.34
C GLU A 197 38.23 18.69 -1.82
N ALA A 198 37.95 18.88 -3.11
CA ALA A 198 36.71 18.44 -3.74
C ALA A 198 36.65 16.91 -3.91
N GLN A 199 37.76 16.26 -4.30
CA GLN A 199 37.82 14.80 -4.41
C GLN A 199 37.61 14.13 -3.05
N LEU A 200 38.29 14.63 -2.01
CA LEU A 200 38.15 14.15 -0.65
C LEU A 200 36.73 14.40 -0.11
N GLY A 201 36.18 15.60 -0.34
CA GLY A 201 34.80 15.93 0.00
C GLY A 201 33.76 15.00 -0.62
N ALA A 202 33.91 14.71 -1.92
CA ALA A 202 33.03 13.77 -2.61
C ALA A 202 33.17 12.34 -2.08
N LEU A 203 34.38 11.89 -1.73
CA LEU A 203 34.59 10.59 -1.09
C LEU A 203 33.89 10.53 0.27
N VAL A 204 34.11 11.54 1.13
CA VAL A 204 33.45 11.66 2.45
C VAL A 204 31.94 11.59 2.32
N GLN A 205 31.34 12.38 1.42
CA GLN A 205 29.90 12.39 1.22
C GLN A 205 29.39 10.98 0.86
N ARG A 206 30.05 10.27 -0.06
CA ARG A 206 29.67 8.89 -0.41
C ARG A 206 29.73 7.94 0.78
N LEU A 207 30.77 8.02 1.63
CA LEU A 207 30.89 7.13 2.79
C LEU A 207 29.81 7.42 3.84
N LEU A 208 29.53 8.70 4.09
CA LEU A 208 28.46 9.13 5.00
C LEU A 208 27.07 8.71 4.46
N GLU A 209 26.83 8.86 3.16
CA GLU A 209 25.59 8.39 2.52
C GLU A 209 25.42 6.87 2.62
N ILE A 210 26.49 6.08 2.44
CA ILE A 210 26.45 4.63 2.65
C ILE A 210 26.00 4.30 4.09
N GLU A 211 26.55 4.98 5.09
CA GLU A 211 26.21 4.78 6.49
C GLU A 211 24.76 5.18 6.83
N ASN A 212 24.32 6.33 6.32
CA ASN A 212 22.97 6.84 6.51
C ASN A 212 21.94 5.90 5.86
N TYR A 213 22.16 5.56 4.58
CA TYR A 213 21.19 4.80 3.79
C TYR A 213 21.20 3.31 4.10
N ARG A 214 22.32 2.70 4.53
CA ARG A 214 22.29 1.29 4.98
C ARG A 214 21.41 1.11 6.21
N THR A 215 21.45 2.07 7.13
CA THR A 215 20.65 2.02 8.35
C THR A 215 19.18 2.22 8.02
N LEU A 216 18.86 3.23 7.21
CA LEU A 216 17.50 3.51 6.74
C LEU A 216 16.89 2.34 5.96
N ALA A 217 17.65 1.69 5.08
CA ALA A 217 17.21 0.50 4.34
C ALA A 217 16.80 -0.64 5.27
N LEU A 218 17.53 -0.82 6.38
CA LEU A 218 17.29 -1.88 7.35
C LEU A 218 16.20 -1.56 8.37
N LEU A 219 15.69 -0.32 8.45
CA LEU A 219 14.59 0.03 9.36
C LEU A 219 13.27 -0.67 9.04
N SER A 220 13.09 -1.20 7.82
CA SER A 220 11.93 -2.05 7.49
C SER A 220 11.99 -3.45 8.09
N LEU A 221 13.14 -3.92 8.57
CA LEU A 221 13.30 -5.33 8.97
C LEU A 221 12.43 -5.73 10.18
N PRO A 222 12.31 -4.94 11.27
CA PRO A 222 11.40 -5.26 12.37
C PRO A 222 9.95 -5.37 11.89
N LEU A 223 9.51 -4.41 11.07
CA LEU A 223 8.18 -4.41 10.48
C LEU A 223 7.94 -5.65 9.60
N THR A 224 8.92 -6.00 8.77
CA THR A 224 8.89 -7.19 7.89
C THR A 224 8.63 -8.47 8.67
N ARG A 225 9.24 -8.61 9.86
CA ARG A 225 9.09 -9.79 10.71
C ARG A 225 7.67 -9.91 11.26
N THR A 226 7.10 -8.80 11.75
CA THR A 226 5.72 -8.74 12.24
C THR A 226 4.72 -9.06 11.12
N MET A 227 4.90 -8.44 9.95
CA MET A 227 4.03 -8.70 8.80
C MET A 227 4.13 -10.14 8.31
N ALA A 228 5.31 -10.76 8.33
CA ALA A 228 5.47 -12.15 7.91
C ALA A 228 4.67 -13.13 8.79
N SER A 229 4.50 -12.85 10.08
CA SER A 229 3.59 -13.60 10.96
C SER A 229 2.12 -13.33 10.64
N GLU A 230 1.73 -12.07 10.45
CA GLU A 230 0.34 -11.71 10.14
C GLU A 230 -0.10 -12.32 8.80
N LEU A 231 0.71 -12.22 7.76
CA LEU A 231 0.44 -12.83 6.45
C LEU A 231 0.29 -14.36 6.55
N ARG A 232 1.06 -15.04 7.41
CA ARG A 232 0.86 -16.48 7.67
C ARG A 232 -0.51 -16.77 8.28
N ARG A 233 -0.95 -15.96 9.26
CA ARG A 233 -2.28 -16.11 9.85
C ARG A 233 -3.38 -15.90 8.81
N VAL A 234 -3.26 -14.86 7.98
CA VAL A 234 -4.23 -14.55 6.92
C VAL A 234 -4.28 -15.66 5.88
N GLU A 235 -3.13 -16.19 5.44
CA GLU A 235 -3.08 -17.31 4.50
C GLU A 235 -3.73 -18.58 5.06
N ASN A 236 -3.44 -18.93 6.31
CA ASN A 236 -4.05 -20.10 6.95
C ASN A 236 -5.57 -19.93 7.04
N ARG A 237 -6.04 -18.75 7.45
CA ARG A 237 -7.49 -18.47 7.55
C ARG A 237 -8.17 -18.51 6.19
N LEU A 238 -7.53 -18.00 5.14
CA LEU A 238 -8.03 -18.10 3.77
C LEU A 238 -8.12 -19.56 3.31
N ALA A 239 -7.11 -20.38 3.61
CA ALA A 239 -7.13 -21.80 3.27
C ALA A 239 -8.28 -22.54 3.97
N GLU A 240 -8.50 -22.28 5.27
CA GLU A 240 -9.64 -22.82 6.02
C GLU A 240 -10.98 -22.44 5.38
N ILE A 241 -11.20 -21.14 5.10
CA ILE A 241 -12.46 -20.67 4.49
C ILE A 241 -12.66 -21.28 3.10
N THR A 242 -11.60 -21.37 2.30
CA THR A 242 -11.69 -21.95 0.95
C THR A 242 -12.06 -23.44 1.00
N GLU A 243 -11.59 -24.17 2.02
CA GLU A 243 -11.96 -25.57 2.24
C GLU A 243 -13.40 -25.71 2.79
N GLU A 244 -13.84 -24.81 3.66
CA GLU A 244 -15.24 -24.72 4.08
C GLU A 244 -16.17 -24.44 2.90
N MET A 245 -15.79 -23.53 1.98
CA MET A 245 -16.53 -23.28 0.73
C MET A 245 -16.66 -24.54 -0.14
N ARG A 246 -15.64 -25.41 -0.15
CA ARG A 246 -15.62 -26.65 -0.94
C ARG A 246 -16.49 -27.75 -0.36
N THR A 247 -16.54 -27.85 0.97
CA THR A 247 -17.17 -28.98 1.69
C THR A 247 -18.52 -28.66 2.32
N GLY A 248 -18.83 -27.38 2.53
CA GLY A 248 -19.97 -26.92 3.30
C GLY A 248 -21.30 -26.91 2.53
N GLU A 249 -22.40 -27.11 3.25
CA GLU A 249 -23.74 -26.80 2.75
C GLU A 249 -23.89 -25.29 2.52
N HIS A 250 -24.53 -24.89 1.41
CA HIS A 250 -24.66 -23.49 0.95
C HIS A 250 -25.28 -22.52 1.98
N ARG A 251 -25.87 -23.02 3.06
CA ARG A 251 -26.48 -22.23 4.14
C ARG A 251 -25.50 -21.35 4.94
N LYS A 252 -24.18 -21.52 4.79
CA LYS A 252 -23.17 -20.70 5.50
C LYS A 252 -22.49 -19.64 4.61
N ASN A 253 -22.89 -19.50 3.35
CA ASN A 253 -22.17 -18.66 2.39
C ASN A 253 -22.07 -17.18 2.82
N GLU A 254 -23.12 -16.61 3.43
CA GLU A 254 -23.07 -15.23 3.94
C GLU A 254 -22.04 -15.03 5.06
N GLN A 255 -21.92 -16.02 5.96
CA GLN A 255 -20.94 -15.99 7.05
C GLN A 255 -19.51 -16.08 6.52
N LEU A 256 -19.28 -16.97 5.54
CA LEU A 256 -17.99 -17.10 4.86
C LEU A 256 -17.63 -15.82 4.10
N LEU A 257 -18.61 -15.16 3.46
CA LEU A 257 -18.40 -13.90 2.75
C LEU A 257 -18.02 -12.78 3.72
N SER A 258 -18.70 -12.68 4.86
CA SER A 258 -18.34 -11.75 5.92
C SER A 258 -16.92 -12.00 6.44
N ALA A 259 -16.57 -13.26 6.69
CA ALA A 259 -15.23 -13.64 7.14
C ALA A 259 -14.13 -13.26 6.13
N LEU A 260 -14.33 -13.53 4.83
CA LEU A 260 -13.39 -13.13 3.78
C LEU A 260 -13.27 -11.61 3.66
N THR A 261 -14.40 -10.89 3.75
CA THR A 261 -14.42 -9.43 3.66
C THR A 261 -13.67 -8.79 4.82
N ASN A 262 -13.86 -9.29 6.05
CA ASN A 262 -13.11 -8.85 7.23
C ASN A 262 -11.61 -9.14 7.08
N LEU A 263 -11.26 -10.32 6.55
CA LEU A 263 -9.88 -10.71 6.33
C LEU A 263 -9.19 -9.83 5.27
N ALA A 264 -9.91 -9.44 4.22
CA ALA A 264 -9.42 -8.48 3.23
C ALA A 264 -9.23 -7.08 3.84
N ALA A 265 -10.21 -6.60 4.62
CA ALA A 265 -10.09 -5.31 5.30
C ALA A 265 -8.89 -5.25 6.25
N GLU A 266 -8.62 -6.33 7.00
CA GLU A 266 -7.46 -6.44 7.88
C GLU A 266 -6.14 -6.40 7.08
N LEU A 267 -6.07 -7.13 5.96
CA LEU A 267 -4.89 -7.14 5.09
C LEU A 267 -4.60 -5.75 4.48
N GLU A 268 -5.63 -5.04 4.02
CA GLU A 268 -5.52 -3.71 3.41
C GLU A 268 -5.15 -2.62 4.43
N ALA A 269 -5.71 -2.67 5.64
CA ALA A 269 -5.33 -1.76 6.72
C ALA A 269 -3.83 -1.90 7.06
N GLY A 270 -3.31 -3.12 7.06
CA GLY A 270 -1.88 -3.40 7.21
C GLY A 270 -1.04 -3.09 5.96
N ALA A 271 -1.62 -2.92 4.78
CA ALA A 271 -0.89 -2.64 3.54
C ALA A 271 -0.49 -1.18 3.42
N ALA A 272 -1.44 -0.26 3.60
CA ALA A 272 -1.25 1.17 3.32
C ALA A 272 -0.10 1.78 4.15
N ALA A 273 -0.02 1.46 5.44
CA ALA A 273 1.02 1.98 6.33
C ALA A 273 2.43 1.45 6.00
N ASN A 274 2.52 0.25 5.44
CA ASN A 274 3.78 -0.49 5.30
C ASN A 274 4.38 -0.39 3.89
N LEU A 275 3.56 -0.15 2.87
CA LEU A 275 3.98 0.05 1.48
C LEU A 275 4.99 1.20 1.35
N TYR A 276 4.78 2.32 2.04
CA TYR A 276 5.71 3.45 2.03
C TYR A 276 7.09 3.04 2.56
N ARG A 277 7.15 2.40 3.73
CA ARG A 277 8.42 1.99 4.36
C ARG A 277 9.17 0.95 3.52
N PHE A 278 8.47 0.02 2.88
CA PHE A 278 9.10 -0.94 1.95
C PHE A 278 9.63 -0.27 0.69
N GLY A 279 8.88 0.67 0.11
CA GLY A 279 9.33 1.47 -1.04
C GLY A 279 10.58 2.28 -0.70
N ALA A 280 10.56 3.00 0.42
CA ALA A 280 11.70 3.76 0.92
C ALA A 280 12.92 2.87 1.17
N SER A 281 12.73 1.72 1.82
CA SER A 281 13.84 0.80 2.12
C SER A 281 14.50 0.24 0.86
N GLN A 282 13.70 -0.07 -0.17
CA GLN A 282 14.22 -0.51 -1.46
C GLN A 282 15.01 0.61 -2.15
N ALA A 283 14.47 1.83 -2.17
CA ALA A 283 15.16 2.99 -2.76
C ALA A 283 16.49 3.30 -2.04
N TYR A 284 16.52 3.25 -0.71
CA TYR A 284 17.76 3.45 0.04
C TYR A 284 18.78 2.34 -0.20
N TYR A 285 18.34 1.09 -0.34
CA TYR A 285 19.25 0.00 -0.70
C TYR A 285 19.86 0.20 -2.08
N GLU A 286 19.09 0.66 -3.06
CA GLU A 286 19.59 1.01 -4.39
C GLU A 286 20.62 2.14 -4.34
N ILE A 287 20.41 3.18 -3.51
CA ILE A 287 21.41 4.24 -3.29
C ILE A 287 22.69 3.66 -2.69
N VAL A 288 22.60 2.77 -1.69
CA VAL A 288 23.77 2.10 -1.12
C VAL A 288 24.53 1.32 -2.20
N GLU A 289 23.84 0.55 -3.04
CA GLU A 289 24.47 -0.19 -4.14
C GLU A 289 25.15 0.75 -5.14
N GLU A 290 24.51 1.86 -5.53
CA GLU A 290 25.08 2.86 -6.43
C GLU A 290 26.35 3.50 -5.86
N ARG A 291 26.33 3.87 -4.57
CA ARG A 291 27.48 4.49 -3.90
C ARG A 291 28.64 3.52 -3.74
N LEU A 292 28.37 2.27 -3.35
CA LEU A 292 29.38 1.22 -3.28
C LEU A 292 30.04 0.97 -4.63
N ASN A 293 29.25 0.87 -5.70
CA ASN A 293 29.78 0.70 -7.06
C ASN A 293 30.65 1.90 -7.48
N THR A 294 30.25 3.11 -7.12
CA THR A 294 30.98 4.34 -7.46
C THR A 294 32.35 4.43 -6.75
N LEU A 295 32.52 3.80 -5.58
CA LEU A 295 33.81 3.80 -4.87
C LEU A 295 34.96 3.18 -5.69
N SER A 296 34.64 2.31 -6.66
CA SER A 296 35.63 1.64 -7.51
C SER A 296 36.74 0.98 -6.68
N GLU A 297 36.32 0.17 -5.71
CA GLU A 297 37.20 -0.43 -4.71
C GLU A 297 38.21 -1.40 -5.32
N THR A 298 39.47 -1.27 -4.91
CA THR A 298 40.51 -2.28 -5.13
C THR A 298 40.73 -3.05 -3.83
N PRO A 299 40.66 -4.39 -3.87
CA PRO A 299 40.76 -5.21 -2.66
C PRO A 299 42.17 -5.20 -2.07
N VAL A 300 42.26 -5.18 -0.75
CA VAL A 300 43.52 -5.37 -0.01
C VAL A 300 43.60 -6.83 0.46
N PRO A 301 44.69 -7.56 0.18
CA PRO A 301 44.83 -8.95 0.60
C PRO A 301 44.62 -9.13 2.12
N GLY A 302 43.76 -10.08 2.49
CA GLY A 302 43.44 -10.38 3.89
C GLY A 302 42.29 -9.57 4.49
N TYR A 303 41.68 -8.64 3.75
CA TYR A 303 40.55 -7.83 4.21
C TYR A 303 39.35 -7.95 3.27
N TYR A 304 38.16 -7.67 3.80
CA TYR A 304 36.96 -7.52 2.96
C TYR A 304 36.91 -6.13 2.33
N THR A 305 36.40 -6.07 1.11
CA THR A 305 35.93 -4.81 0.53
C THR A 305 34.65 -4.37 1.24
N TRP A 306 34.36 -3.07 1.25
CA TRP A 306 33.11 -2.54 1.81
C TRP A 306 31.92 -3.10 1.03
N SER A 307 32.02 -3.12 -0.29
CA SER A 307 31.05 -3.73 -1.20
C SER A 307 30.75 -5.18 -0.84
N ASP A 308 31.77 -6.04 -0.74
CA ASP A 308 31.58 -7.46 -0.40
C ASP A 308 30.94 -7.64 0.98
N PHE A 309 31.42 -6.88 1.98
CA PHE A 309 30.95 -7.00 3.35
C PHE A 309 29.49 -6.58 3.50
N LEU A 310 29.15 -5.39 2.99
CA LEU A 310 27.81 -4.81 3.14
C LEU A 310 26.79 -5.54 2.27
N GLN A 311 27.10 -5.88 1.01
CA GLN A 311 26.17 -6.62 0.15
C GLN A 311 25.80 -7.98 0.76
N ARG A 312 26.80 -8.73 1.28
CA ARG A 312 26.54 -10.04 1.91
C ARG A 312 25.64 -9.94 3.14
N ARG A 313 25.67 -8.83 3.88
CA ARG A 313 24.93 -8.65 5.14
C ARG A 313 23.60 -7.91 5.00
N ILE A 314 23.44 -7.07 3.99
CA ILE A 314 22.21 -6.28 3.77
C ILE A 314 21.28 -6.99 2.79
N ALA A 315 21.81 -7.58 1.71
CA ALA A 315 20.98 -8.18 0.66
C ALA A 315 19.98 -9.25 1.16
N PRO A 316 20.32 -10.14 2.12
CA PRO A 316 19.33 -11.09 2.66
C PRO A 316 18.13 -10.43 3.33
N ALA A 317 18.34 -9.34 4.07
CA ALA A 317 17.26 -8.58 4.69
C ALA A 317 16.35 -7.97 3.61
N MET A 318 16.94 -7.37 2.57
CA MET A 318 16.19 -6.75 1.48
C MET A 318 15.38 -7.76 0.65
N ARG A 319 15.93 -8.96 0.40
CA ARG A 319 15.17 -10.07 -0.21
C ARG A 319 13.96 -10.46 0.63
N THR A 320 14.10 -10.46 1.96
CA THR A 320 12.99 -10.76 2.88
C THR A 320 11.91 -9.68 2.79
N CYS A 321 12.28 -8.39 2.81
CA CYS A 321 11.35 -7.28 2.63
C CYS A 321 10.57 -7.39 1.31
N ARG A 322 11.29 -7.69 0.20
CA ARG A 322 10.68 -7.90 -1.12
C ARG A 322 9.70 -9.07 -1.12
N SER A 323 10.11 -10.22 -0.57
CA SER A 323 9.27 -11.41 -0.49
C SER A 323 7.98 -11.16 0.29
N VAL A 324 8.04 -10.45 1.42
CA VAL A 324 6.86 -10.09 2.22
C VAL A 324 5.93 -9.15 1.45
N LYS A 325 6.47 -8.13 0.78
CA LYS A 325 5.68 -7.22 -0.07
C LYS A 325 4.96 -7.97 -1.20
N GLU A 326 5.67 -8.84 -1.93
CA GLU A 326 5.09 -9.64 -3.00
C GLU A 326 4.04 -10.63 -2.48
N ARG A 327 4.27 -11.22 -1.31
CA ARG A 327 3.35 -12.14 -0.65
C ARG A 327 2.06 -11.44 -0.23
N GLN A 328 2.16 -10.23 0.31
CA GLN A 328 0.99 -9.41 0.64
C GLN A 328 0.14 -9.12 -0.60
N ALA A 329 0.76 -8.67 -1.70
CA ALA A 329 0.04 -8.39 -2.95
C ALA A 329 -0.65 -9.64 -3.49
N LYS A 330 0.06 -10.78 -3.56
CA LYS A 330 -0.51 -12.06 -3.99
C LYS A 330 -1.67 -12.53 -3.11
N LEU A 331 -1.62 -12.25 -1.80
CA LEU A 331 -2.67 -12.64 -0.87
C LEU A 331 -3.92 -11.76 -1.01
N SER A 332 -3.75 -10.46 -1.23
CA SER A 332 -4.87 -9.55 -1.56
C SER A 332 -5.59 -10.02 -2.83
N ASP A 333 -4.84 -10.36 -3.89
CA ASP A 333 -5.41 -10.92 -5.12
C ASP A 333 -6.18 -12.23 -4.89
N LYS A 334 -5.65 -13.13 -4.04
CA LYS A 334 -6.32 -14.39 -3.71
C LYS A 334 -7.61 -14.16 -2.92
N LEU A 335 -7.61 -13.23 -1.97
CA LEU A 335 -8.79 -12.88 -1.18
C LEU A 335 -9.88 -12.28 -2.07
N MET A 336 -9.54 -11.34 -2.95
CA MET A 336 -10.49 -10.75 -3.89
C MET A 336 -11.12 -11.81 -4.78
N ARG A 337 -10.32 -12.75 -5.32
CA ARG A 337 -10.87 -13.86 -6.11
C ARG A 337 -11.80 -14.76 -5.31
N ALA A 338 -11.44 -15.12 -4.08
CA ALA A 338 -12.30 -15.93 -3.21
C ALA A 338 -13.63 -15.24 -2.90
N ILE A 339 -13.60 -13.93 -2.61
CA ILE A 339 -14.79 -13.10 -2.40
C ILE A 339 -15.67 -13.08 -3.64
N SER A 340 -15.08 -12.85 -4.82
CA SER A 340 -15.83 -12.84 -6.09
C SER A 340 -16.49 -14.18 -6.41
N LEU A 341 -15.78 -15.28 -6.18
CA LEU A 341 -16.33 -16.63 -6.36
C LEU A 341 -17.50 -16.86 -5.41
N LEU A 342 -17.33 -16.57 -4.12
CA LEU A 342 -18.38 -16.80 -3.13
C LEU A 342 -19.61 -15.92 -3.39
N ARG A 343 -19.43 -14.67 -3.80
CA ARG A 343 -20.53 -13.78 -4.21
C ARG A 343 -21.30 -14.38 -5.40
N SER A 344 -20.59 -14.81 -6.44
CA SER A 344 -21.22 -15.44 -7.61
C SER A 344 -22.01 -16.70 -7.24
N TRP A 345 -21.51 -17.51 -6.30
CA TRP A 345 -22.24 -18.68 -5.81
C TRP A 345 -23.50 -18.32 -5.03
N ILE A 346 -23.45 -17.27 -4.20
CA ILE A 346 -24.63 -16.74 -3.49
C ILE A 346 -25.68 -16.26 -4.49
N ASP A 347 -25.25 -15.51 -5.51
CA ASP A 347 -26.16 -14.98 -6.53
C ASP A 347 -26.89 -16.12 -7.28
N VAL A 348 -26.15 -17.18 -7.66
CA VAL A 348 -26.73 -18.37 -8.32
C VAL A 348 -27.70 -19.12 -7.39
N GLU A 349 -27.38 -19.28 -6.11
CA GLU A 349 -28.27 -19.93 -5.14
C GLU A 349 -29.57 -19.13 -4.94
N LEU A 350 -29.48 -17.79 -4.88
CA LEU A 350 -30.65 -16.91 -4.80
C LEU A 350 -31.52 -17.00 -6.05
N GLU A 351 -30.92 -17.09 -7.25
CA GLU A 351 -31.65 -17.32 -8.50
C GLU A 351 -32.38 -18.68 -8.50
N HIS A 352 -31.72 -19.75 -8.03
CA HIS A 352 -32.35 -21.07 -7.89
C HIS A 352 -33.54 -21.03 -6.92
N GLN A 353 -33.40 -20.40 -5.75
CA GLN A 353 -34.49 -20.26 -4.78
C GLN A 353 -35.67 -19.45 -5.34
N ASN A 354 -35.38 -18.35 -6.06
CA ASN A 354 -36.42 -17.56 -6.72
C ASN A 354 -37.17 -18.37 -7.77
N ARG A 355 -36.46 -19.14 -8.60
CA ARG A 355 -37.06 -20.03 -9.60
C ARG A 355 -37.97 -21.08 -8.97
N ASP A 356 -37.52 -21.73 -7.90
CA ASP A 356 -38.30 -22.76 -7.20
C ASP A 356 -39.54 -22.18 -6.52
N LEU A 357 -39.42 -20.96 -5.97
CA LEU A 357 -40.55 -20.24 -5.39
C LEU A 357 -41.61 -19.92 -6.46
N LEU A 358 -41.20 -19.41 -7.62
CA LEU A 358 -42.09 -19.15 -8.76
C LEU A 358 -42.75 -20.43 -9.28
N ALA A 359 -42.01 -21.53 -9.37
CA ALA A 359 -42.56 -22.83 -9.75
C ALA A 359 -43.63 -23.32 -8.74
N SER A 360 -43.38 -23.18 -7.43
CA SER A 360 -44.35 -23.52 -6.39
C SER A 360 -45.63 -22.68 -6.46
N MET A 361 -45.48 -21.40 -6.84
CA MET A 361 -46.59 -20.47 -6.98
C MET A 361 -47.45 -20.84 -8.20
N ASN A 362 -46.81 -21.11 -9.34
CA ASN A 362 -47.50 -21.57 -10.55
C ASN A 362 -48.26 -22.87 -10.33
N ASN A 363 -47.66 -23.83 -9.61
CA ASN A 363 -48.34 -25.08 -9.27
C ASN A 363 -49.56 -24.85 -8.38
N ARG A 364 -49.45 -23.99 -7.35
CA ARG A 364 -50.59 -23.60 -6.50
C ARG A 364 -51.69 -22.90 -7.31
N ALA A 365 -51.32 -21.98 -8.20
CA ALA A 365 -52.28 -21.29 -9.07
C ALA A 365 -53.01 -22.29 -9.99
N ARG A 366 -52.30 -23.24 -10.59
CA ARG A 366 -52.92 -24.32 -11.39
C ARG A 366 -53.88 -25.19 -10.58
N GLN A 367 -53.50 -25.55 -9.35
CA GLN A 367 -54.39 -26.32 -8.46
C GLN A 367 -55.64 -25.53 -8.10
N GLN A 368 -55.52 -24.23 -7.85
CA GLN A 368 -56.66 -23.34 -7.61
C GLN A 368 -57.59 -23.28 -8.83
N LEU A 369 -57.02 -23.17 -10.05
CA LEU A 369 -57.80 -23.19 -11.29
C LEU A 369 -58.55 -24.52 -11.47
N HIS A 370 -57.91 -25.66 -11.21
CA HIS A 370 -58.55 -26.97 -11.32
C HIS A 370 -59.70 -27.13 -10.32
N LEU A 371 -59.50 -26.72 -9.07
CA LEU A 371 -60.57 -26.75 -8.06
C LEU A 371 -61.74 -25.84 -8.44
N GLN A 372 -61.47 -24.65 -8.95
CA GLN A 372 -62.50 -23.75 -9.45
C GLN A 372 -63.28 -24.38 -10.61
N GLN A 373 -62.61 -24.99 -11.58
CA GLN A 373 -63.25 -25.71 -12.69
C GLN A 373 -64.11 -26.88 -12.21
N THR A 374 -63.72 -27.60 -11.16
CA THR A 374 -64.55 -28.67 -10.59
C THR A 374 -65.82 -28.14 -9.92
N VAL A 375 -65.76 -26.99 -9.24
CA VAL A 375 -66.94 -26.34 -8.64
C VAL A 375 -67.85 -25.77 -9.73
N GLU A 376 -67.29 -25.22 -10.79
CA GLU A 376 -68.04 -24.73 -11.95
C GLU A 376 -68.76 -25.88 -12.67
N GLY A 377 -68.17 -27.08 -12.77
CA GLY A 377 -68.86 -28.26 -13.31
C GLY A 377 -70.09 -28.68 -12.49
N LEU A 378 -70.03 -28.54 -11.16
CA LEU A 378 -71.16 -28.82 -10.27
C LEU A 378 -72.28 -27.78 -10.41
N SER A 379 -71.95 -26.53 -10.76
CA SER A 379 -72.94 -25.47 -10.98
C SER A 379 -73.95 -25.81 -12.10
N VAL A 380 -73.54 -26.58 -13.12
CA VAL A 380 -74.43 -27.02 -14.21
C VAL A 380 -75.59 -27.85 -13.65
N ALA A 381 -75.32 -28.75 -12.71
CA ALA A 381 -76.35 -29.58 -12.09
C ALA A 381 -77.31 -28.74 -11.23
N ALA A 382 -76.76 -27.84 -10.40
CA ALA A 382 -77.54 -26.95 -9.55
C ALA A 382 -78.44 -26.01 -10.37
N ILE A 383 -77.88 -25.30 -11.36
CA ILE A 383 -78.63 -24.38 -12.24
C ILE A 383 -79.69 -25.16 -13.04
N SER A 384 -79.37 -26.34 -13.56
CA SER A 384 -80.33 -27.16 -14.31
C SER A 384 -81.53 -27.57 -13.45
N TYR A 385 -81.31 -27.97 -12.20
CA TYR A 385 -82.39 -28.29 -11.27
C TYR A 385 -83.31 -27.10 -11.01
N TYR A 386 -82.74 -25.90 -10.77
CA TYR A 386 -83.53 -24.68 -10.56
C TYR A 386 -84.34 -24.28 -11.80
N VAL A 387 -83.76 -24.35 -13.00
CA VAL A 387 -84.45 -24.00 -14.26
C VAL A 387 -85.57 -25.00 -14.57
N VAL A 388 -85.32 -26.30 -14.42
CA VAL A 388 -86.34 -27.34 -14.59
C VAL A 388 -87.49 -27.14 -13.60
N SER A 389 -87.18 -26.83 -12.33
CA SER A 389 -88.20 -26.53 -11.32
C SER A 389 -89.05 -25.32 -11.69
N LEU A 390 -88.41 -24.23 -12.14
CA LEU A 390 -89.10 -23.00 -12.54
C LEU A 390 -90.02 -23.23 -13.75
N ILE A 391 -89.55 -23.94 -14.77
CA ILE A 391 -90.35 -24.26 -15.95
C ILE A 391 -91.47 -25.24 -15.58
N SER A 392 -91.24 -26.20 -14.67
CA SER A 392 -92.30 -27.09 -14.20
C SER A 392 -93.43 -26.33 -13.52
N TYR A 393 -93.13 -25.31 -12.70
CA TYR A 393 -94.15 -24.43 -12.13
C TYR A 393 -94.89 -23.63 -13.23
N LEU A 394 -94.17 -23.15 -14.24
CA LEU A 394 -94.77 -22.42 -15.36
C LEU A 394 -95.73 -23.31 -16.17
N VAL A 395 -95.31 -24.53 -16.52
CA VAL A 395 -96.12 -25.51 -17.27
C VAL A 395 -97.37 -25.92 -16.49
N LYS A 396 -97.24 -26.10 -15.17
CA LYS A 396 -98.39 -26.38 -14.28
C LYS A 396 -99.34 -25.18 -14.14
N GLY A 397 -98.84 -23.96 -14.32
CA GLY A 397 -99.60 -22.72 -14.17
C GLY A 397 -100.37 -22.24 -15.41
N VAL A 398 -100.15 -22.84 -16.59
CA VAL A 398 -100.86 -22.46 -17.83
C VAL A 398 -102.18 -23.25 -17.96
N PRO A 399 -103.34 -22.57 -17.93
CA PRO A 399 -104.63 -23.25 -18.09
C PRO A 399 -104.80 -23.77 -19.53
N GLY A 400 -105.16 -25.04 -19.68
CA GLY A 400 -105.48 -25.66 -20.98
C GLY A 400 -104.45 -26.66 -21.55
N ILE A 401 -103.27 -26.82 -20.94
CA ILE A 401 -102.26 -27.82 -21.39
C ILE A 401 -102.65 -29.26 -21.03
N HIS A 402 -103.52 -29.44 -20.03
CA HIS A 402 -103.86 -30.75 -19.47
C HIS A 402 -104.69 -31.63 -20.42
N ASP A 403 -105.33 -31.05 -21.43
CA ASP A 403 -106.18 -31.78 -22.40
C ASP A 403 -105.38 -32.43 -23.55
N VAL A 404 -104.11 -32.07 -23.75
CA VAL A 404 -103.27 -32.58 -24.86
C VAL A 404 -102.18 -33.53 -24.36
N MET A 405 -101.61 -33.29 -23.17
CA MET A 405 -100.63 -34.20 -22.55
C MET A 405 -100.59 -34.01 -21.02
N PRO A 406 -100.24 -35.06 -20.25
CA PRO A 406 -99.95 -34.92 -18.83
C PRO A 406 -98.75 -33.99 -18.62
N PRO A 407 -98.83 -32.98 -17.73
CA PRO A 407 -97.73 -32.05 -17.44
C PRO A 407 -96.43 -32.73 -17.02
N GLU A 408 -96.53 -33.88 -16.35
CA GLU A 408 -95.39 -34.70 -15.93
C GLU A 408 -94.58 -35.23 -17.13
N LEU A 409 -95.28 -35.62 -18.20
CA LEU A 409 -94.71 -36.21 -19.40
C LEU A 409 -94.09 -35.12 -20.29
N ALA A 410 -94.69 -33.92 -20.32
CA ALA A 410 -94.12 -32.75 -20.96
C ALA A 410 -92.83 -32.28 -20.27
N VAL A 411 -92.80 -32.22 -18.94
CA VAL A 411 -91.60 -31.88 -18.17
C VAL A 411 -90.51 -32.94 -18.37
N ALA A 412 -90.85 -34.23 -18.34
CA ALA A 412 -89.90 -35.33 -18.53
C ALA A 412 -89.19 -35.28 -19.89
N ILE A 413 -89.92 -34.94 -20.97
CA ILE A 413 -89.33 -34.74 -22.30
C ILE A 413 -88.42 -33.51 -22.32
N LEU A 414 -88.78 -32.45 -21.59
CA LEU A 414 -88.06 -31.16 -21.62
C LEU A 414 -86.75 -31.17 -20.79
N VAL A 415 -86.67 -31.96 -19.72
CA VAL A 415 -85.47 -32.07 -18.86
C VAL A 415 -84.18 -32.31 -19.64
N PRO A 416 -84.04 -33.34 -20.52
CA PRO A 416 -82.80 -33.57 -21.26
C PRO A 416 -82.42 -32.40 -22.16
N PHE A 417 -83.39 -31.69 -22.76
CA PHE A 417 -83.12 -30.50 -23.58
C PHE A 417 -82.63 -29.32 -22.73
N ILE A 418 -83.22 -29.10 -21.56
CA ILE A 418 -82.79 -28.03 -20.64
C ILE A 418 -81.36 -28.29 -20.12
N VAL A 419 -81.08 -29.53 -19.70
CA VAL A 419 -79.74 -29.91 -19.22
C VAL A 419 -78.70 -29.76 -20.34
N LEU A 420 -79.02 -30.21 -21.57
CA LEU A 420 -78.14 -30.01 -22.73
C LEU A 420 -77.95 -28.54 -23.07
N ALA A 421 -79.01 -27.72 -23.02
CA ALA A 421 -78.93 -26.30 -23.30
C ALA A 421 -78.08 -25.55 -22.27
N ILE A 422 -78.27 -25.81 -20.98
CA ILE A 422 -77.48 -25.19 -19.90
C ILE A 422 -76.03 -25.66 -19.98
N TRP A 423 -75.79 -26.96 -20.21
CA TRP A 423 -74.44 -27.47 -20.43
C TRP A 423 -73.78 -26.82 -21.64
N TRP A 424 -74.49 -26.64 -22.74
CA TRP A 424 -73.98 -26.00 -23.95
C TRP A 424 -73.68 -24.52 -23.75
N VAL A 425 -74.54 -23.77 -23.05
CA VAL A 425 -74.33 -22.36 -22.71
C VAL A 425 -73.12 -22.18 -21.79
N VAL A 426 -73.04 -22.97 -20.71
CA VAL A 426 -71.89 -22.92 -19.78
C VAL A 426 -70.59 -23.32 -20.50
N ARG A 427 -70.64 -24.37 -21.34
CA ARG A 427 -69.49 -24.78 -22.17
C ARG A 427 -69.08 -23.71 -23.18
N ARG A 428 -70.05 -22.99 -23.78
CA ARG A 428 -69.80 -21.92 -24.76
C ARG A 428 -69.16 -20.69 -24.10
N ILE A 429 -69.68 -20.26 -22.95
CA ILE A 429 -69.12 -19.15 -22.16
C ILE A 429 -67.68 -19.49 -21.74
N ARG A 430 -67.44 -20.72 -21.28
CA ARG A 430 -66.10 -21.21 -20.93
C ARG A 430 -65.13 -21.15 -22.11
N ASN A 431 -65.55 -21.66 -23.28
CA ASN A 431 -64.70 -21.66 -24.47
C ASN A 431 -64.45 -20.23 -25.01
N SER A 432 -65.27 -19.23 -24.64
CA SER A 432 -65.03 -17.82 -24.98
C SER A 432 -64.15 -17.07 -23.98
N HIS A 433 -63.80 -17.68 -22.84
CA HIS A 433 -62.89 -17.10 -21.84
C HIS A 433 -61.53 -17.82 -21.76
N THR A 434 -61.37 -18.93 -22.49
CA THR A 434 -60.05 -19.53 -22.77
C THR A 434 -59.44 -18.90 -24.01
N ASP A 435 -58.78 -17.75 -23.81
CA ASP A 435 -57.60 -17.16 -24.49
C ASP A 435 -57.74 -15.66 -24.73
N PRO A 436 -56.79 -14.88 -24.18
CA PRO A 436 -55.87 -14.22 -25.09
C PRO A 436 -54.42 -14.19 -24.57
N GLU A 437 -53.67 -15.30 -24.53
CA GLU A 437 -52.20 -15.23 -24.34
C GLU A 437 -51.42 -16.30 -25.13
N HIS A 438 -51.69 -16.40 -26.43
CA HIS A 438 -50.80 -17.10 -27.36
C HIS A 438 -50.68 -16.34 -28.69
N ASN A 439 -50.10 -15.14 -28.66
CA ASN A 439 -49.62 -14.52 -29.90
C ASN A 439 -48.47 -13.50 -29.74
N GLU A 440 -47.60 -13.64 -28.74
CA GLU A 440 -46.31 -12.95 -28.69
C GLU A 440 -45.20 -13.95 -28.34
N ASN A 441 -44.77 -14.75 -29.32
CA ASN A 441 -43.41 -15.32 -29.35
C ASN A 441 -43.13 -15.98 -30.71
N ARG A 442 -43.28 -15.20 -31.77
CA ARG A 442 -42.77 -15.57 -33.09
C ARG A 442 -42.31 -14.35 -33.89
N SER A 443 -41.38 -13.59 -33.33
CA SER A 443 -40.48 -12.70 -34.06
C SER A 443 -39.36 -12.23 -33.14
N ASP A 444 -38.14 -12.59 -33.56
CA ASP A 444 -36.79 -12.19 -33.11
C ASP A 444 -36.21 -12.74 -31.79
#